data_AF-A0A956T053-F1
#
_entry.id   AF-A0A956T053-F1
#
_cell.length_a   1.000
_cell.length_b   1.000
_cell.length_c   1.000
_cell.angle_alpha   90.00
_cell.angle_beta   90.00
_cell.angle_gamma   90.00
#
_symmetry.space_group_name_H-M   'P 1'
#
loop_
_entity.id
_entity.type
_entity.pdbx_description
1 polymer ?
#
loop_
_entity_poly.entity_id
_entity_poly.type
_entity_poly.pdbx_seq_one_letter_code
_entity_poly.pdbx_strand_id
1 'polypeptide(L)'
;MKSFWDPEALGSFRIGLGLYLIAYTVLCLGSATALFTDSGVLPMHVLNGLQTGKGYGSLYLVSRWWAWAYFLLFTQLLLSLCLTIGFRVRLIALPLAYLLWSLNARNPFLVGLAEEWIILLVLAAALLPVCKAFSVEDSTFRYPSAGLESASLFLGLSLLLATPAAWIT
;
A
#
# COMPACT_ATOMS: atom_id res chain seq x y z
N MET A 1 5.21 -8.26 33.83
CA MET A 1 4.91 -9.10 32.65
C MET A 1 5.75 -8.58 31.50
N LYS A 2 6.73 -9.35 31.01
CA LYS A 2 7.55 -8.95 29.85
C LYS A 2 6.60 -8.93 28.65
N SER A 3 6.45 -7.78 28.00
CA SER A 3 5.68 -7.69 26.75
C SER A 3 6.27 -8.70 25.77
N PHE A 4 5.44 -9.54 25.17
CA PHE A 4 5.88 -10.50 24.15
C PHE A 4 6.47 -9.81 22.91
N TRP A 5 6.18 -8.51 22.74
CA TRP A 5 6.56 -7.70 21.60
C TRP A 5 7.50 -6.59 22.04
N ASP A 6 8.69 -6.55 21.45
CA ASP A 6 9.65 -5.45 21.60
C ASP A 6 9.20 -4.26 20.74
N PRO A 7 8.84 -3.11 21.36
CA PRO A 7 8.28 -1.98 20.62
C PRO A 7 9.30 -1.35 19.66
N GLU A 8 10.60 -1.41 19.97
CA GLU A 8 11.65 -0.89 19.09
C GLU A 8 11.83 -1.71 17.81
N ALA A 9 11.66 -3.03 17.88
CA ALA A 9 11.70 -3.90 16.72
C ALA A 9 10.53 -3.60 15.76
N LEU A 10 9.35 -3.35 16.33
CA LEU A 10 8.16 -2.92 15.58
C LEU A 10 8.36 -1.55 14.92
N GLY A 11 8.94 -0.58 15.63
CA GLY A 11 9.26 0.73 15.06
C GLY A 11 10.26 0.63 13.90
N SER A 12 11.30 -0.20 14.05
CA SER A 12 12.30 -0.46 13.01
C SER A 12 11.68 -1.12 11.77
N PHE A 13 10.79 -2.10 11.97
CA PHE A 13 10.01 -2.72 10.89
C PHE A 13 9.21 -1.68 10.10
N ARG A 14 8.53 -0.74 10.79
CA ARG A 14 7.78 0.34 10.14
C ARG A 14 8.66 1.20 9.24
N ILE A 15 9.81 1.61 9.77
CA ILE A 15 10.74 2.48 9.06
C ILE A 15 11.29 1.76 7.82
N GLY A 16 11.72 0.50 7.96
CA GLY A 16 12.19 -0.31 6.84
C GLY A 16 11.14 -0.49 5.75
N LEU A 17 9.90 -0.81 6.14
CA LEU A 17 8.78 -0.95 5.22
C LEU A 17 8.46 0.38 4.51
N GLY A 18 8.39 1.48 5.24
CA GLY A 18 8.18 2.81 4.68
C GLY A 18 9.27 3.23 3.68
N LEU A 19 10.54 2.98 4.02
CA LEU A 19 11.68 3.27 3.15
C LEU A 19 11.65 2.44 1.87
N TYR A 20 11.29 1.15 1.98
CA TYR A 20 11.09 0.28 0.83
C TYR A 20 10.01 0.84 -0.11
N LEU A 21 8.86 1.27 0.44
CA LEU A 21 7.77 1.83 -0.37
C LEU A 21 8.15 3.14 -1.04
N ILE A 22 8.93 3.99 -0.38
CA ILE A 22 9.47 5.21 -0.97
C ILE A 22 10.38 4.87 -2.15
N ALA A 23 11.35 3.96 -1.95
CA ALA A 23 12.28 3.54 -3.00
C ALA A 23 11.52 2.92 -4.19
N TYR A 24 10.57 2.04 -3.93
CA TYR A 24 9.70 1.44 -4.95
C TYR A 24 8.94 2.51 -5.75
N THR A 25 8.32 3.47 -5.06
CA THR A 25 7.55 4.53 -5.71
C THR A 25 8.43 5.46 -6.54
N VAL A 26 9.65 5.78 -6.08
CA VAL A 26 10.64 6.59 -6.82
C VAL A 26 11.09 5.87 -8.09
N LEU A 27 11.37 4.57 -8.03
CA LEU A 27 11.69 3.76 -9.22
C LEU A 27 10.53 3.75 -10.22
N CYS A 28 9.29 3.65 -9.71
CA CYS A 28 8.09 3.70 -10.52
C CYS A 28 7.86 5.07 -11.17
N LEU A 29 8.15 6.16 -10.45
CA LEU A 29 8.13 7.54 -10.96
C LEU A 29 9.17 7.76 -12.07
N GLY A 30 10.40 7.25 -11.89
CA GLY A 30 11.45 7.33 -12.91
C GLY A 30 11.10 6.57 -14.19
N SER A 31 10.33 5.49 -14.05
CA SER A 31 9.86 4.66 -15.17
C SER A 31 8.44 5.02 -15.62
N ALA A 32 7.85 6.11 -15.10
CA ALA A 32 6.43 6.37 -15.26
C ALA A 32 6.03 6.63 -16.72
N THR A 33 6.91 7.23 -17.51
CA THR A 33 6.67 7.43 -18.95
C THR A 33 6.60 6.10 -19.70
N ALA A 34 7.50 5.16 -19.40
CA ALA A 34 7.55 3.85 -20.04
C ALA A 34 6.44 2.89 -19.57
N LEU A 35 5.95 3.06 -18.34
CA LEU A 35 4.94 2.18 -17.73
C LEU A 35 3.51 2.71 -17.88
N PHE A 36 3.34 4.03 -17.86
CA PHE A 36 2.01 4.64 -17.77
C PHE A 36 1.50 5.28 -19.08
N THR A 37 2.35 5.45 -20.09
CA THR A 37 2.01 6.09 -21.37
C THR A 37 1.63 5.06 -22.43
N ASP A 38 0.74 5.43 -23.36
CA ASP A 38 0.29 4.57 -24.48
C ASP A 38 1.44 4.20 -25.45
N SER A 39 2.58 4.89 -25.41
CA SER A 39 3.82 4.57 -26.14
C SER A 39 4.80 3.67 -25.35
N GLY A 40 4.37 3.19 -24.18
CA GLY A 40 5.18 2.42 -23.25
C GLY A 40 5.22 0.92 -23.52
N VAL A 41 5.82 0.18 -22.59
CA VAL A 41 6.02 -1.28 -22.68
C VAL A 41 4.69 -2.04 -22.63
N LEU A 42 3.67 -1.49 -21.97
CA LEU A 42 2.36 -2.12 -21.84
C LEU A 42 1.23 -1.14 -22.21
N PRO A 43 0.94 -0.96 -23.50
CA PRO A 43 -0.16 -0.12 -23.96
C PRO A 43 -1.52 -0.64 -23.49
N MET A 44 -2.44 0.28 -23.18
CA MET A 44 -3.75 -0.05 -22.60
C MET A 44 -4.60 -0.98 -23.49
N HIS A 45 -4.44 -0.90 -24.81
CA HIS A 45 -5.16 -1.76 -25.76
C HIS A 45 -4.71 -3.23 -25.69
N VAL A 46 -3.43 -3.48 -25.39
CA VAL A 46 -2.90 -4.84 -25.17
C VAL A 46 -3.45 -5.39 -23.85
N LEU A 47 -3.50 -4.58 -22.80
CA LEU A 47 -4.02 -4.98 -21.50
C LEU A 47 -5.51 -5.36 -21.55
N ASN A 48 -6.33 -4.59 -22.30
CA ASN A 48 -7.74 -4.91 -22.51
C ASN A 48 -7.94 -6.18 -23.37
N GLY A 49 -7.06 -6.41 -24.35
CA GLY A 49 -7.11 -7.61 -25.20
C GLY A 49 -6.78 -8.90 -24.44
N LEU A 50 -5.97 -8.82 -23.39
CA LEU A 50 -5.54 -9.97 -22.58
C LEU A 50 -6.59 -10.46 -21.59
N GLN A 51 -7.76 -9.80 -21.48
CA GLN A 51 -8.84 -10.11 -20.53
C GLN A 51 -8.32 -10.46 -19.12
N THR A 52 -7.22 -9.83 -18.68
CA THR A 52 -6.62 -10.14 -17.40
C THR A 52 -7.60 -9.65 -16.32
N GLY A 53 -8.30 -10.59 -15.68
CA GLY A 53 -9.35 -10.35 -14.69
C GLY A 53 -8.93 -9.55 -13.45
N LYS A 54 -7.67 -9.11 -13.37
CA LYS A 54 -7.13 -8.20 -12.34
C LYS A 54 -7.53 -6.74 -12.55
N GLY A 55 -8.11 -6.36 -13.70
CA GLY A 55 -8.43 -4.96 -14.04
C GLY A 55 -9.70 -4.36 -13.41
N TYR A 56 -10.61 -5.18 -12.88
CA TYR A 56 -11.90 -4.73 -12.35
C TYR A 56 -11.74 -4.09 -10.96
N GLY A 57 -11.32 -2.82 -10.90
CA GLY A 57 -11.24 -2.04 -9.66
C GLY A 57 -9.97 -1.21 -9.46
N SER A 58 -9.06 -1.18 -10.43
CA SER A 58 -7.84 -0.37 -10.36
C SER A 58 -8.12 1.10 -10.69
N LEU A 59 -7.77 2.00 -9.77
CA LEU A 59 -7.78 3.45 -9.99
C LEU A 59 -6.89 3.90 -11.15
N TYR A 60 -5.82 3.15 -11.46
CA TYR A 60 -4.92 3.47 -12.56
C TYR A 60 -5.52 3.15 -13.93
N LEU A 61 -6.58 2.33 -13.99
CA LEU A 61 -7.32 2.01 -15.21
C LEU A 61 -8.53 2.93 -15.44
N VAL A 62 -8.94 3.72 -14.45
CA VAL A 62 -10.09 4.64 -14.53
C VAL A 62 -9.86 5.76 -15.54
N SER A 63 -8.63 6.28 -15.63
CA SER A 63 -8.28 7.38 -16.52
C SER A 63 -7.01 7.07 -17.32
N ARG A 64 -7.08 7.33 -18.62
CA ARG A 64 -5.95 7.22 -19.57
C ARG A 64 -4.99 8.40 -19.51
N TRP A 65 -5.25 9.38 -18.66
CA TRP A 65 -4.47 10.60 -18.61
C TRP A 65 -3.18 10.37 -17.82
N TRP A 66 -2.02 10.71 -18.41
CA TRP A 66 -0.72 10.55 -17.74
C TRP A 66 -0.67 11.30 -16.40
N ALA A 67 -1.28 12.48 -16.33
CA ALA A 67 -1.34 13.30 -15.12
C ALA A 67 -2.04 12.59 -13.95
N TRP A 68 -3.04 11.75 -14.24
CA TRP A 68 -3.74 10.96 -13.23
C TRP A 68 -2.82 9.90 -12.59
N ALA A 69 -2.02 9.22 -13.40
CA ALA A 69 -1.04 8.26 -12.90
C ALA A 69 0.02 8.92 -12.01
N TYR A 70 0.55 10.08 -12.43
CA TYR A 70 1.50 10.84 -11.60
C TYR A 70 0.87 11.32 -10.29
N PHE A 71 -0.40 11.76 -10.31
CA PHE A 71 -1.12 12.16 -9.10
C PHE A 71 -1.25 11.00 -8.10
N LEU A 72 -1.61 9.80 -8.57
CA LEU A 72 -1.71 8.62 -7.72
C LEU A 72 -0.34 8.18 -7.18
N LEU A 73 0.71 8.17 -8.00
CA LEU A 73 2.08 7.85 -7.58
C LEU A 73 2.60 8.85 -6.54
N PHE A 74 2.34 10.15 -6.75
CA PHE A 74 2.72 11.17 -5.79
C PHE A 74 1.98 11.02 -4.47
N THR A 75 0.67 10.69 -4.53
CA THR A 75 -0.13 10.37 -3.34
C THR A 75 0.45 9.16 -2.60
N GLN A 76 0.87 8.11 -3.32
CA GLN A 76 1.53 6.94 -2.74
C GLN A 76 2.82 7.32 -2.01
N LEU A 77 3.62 8.21 -2.61
CA LEU A 77 4.86 8.71 -2.02
C LEU A 77 4.59 9.46 -0.71
N LEU A 78 3.60 10.35 -0.68
CA LEU A 78 3.19 11.05 0.54
C LEU A 78 2.72 10.09 1.63
N LEU A 79 1.90 9.09 1.28
CA LEU A 79 1.42 8.11 2.26
C LEU A 79 2.57 7.26 2.82
N SER A 80 3.53 6.85 1.99
CA SER A 80 4.71 6.09 2.44
C SER A 80 5.63 6.92 3.36
N LEU A 81 5.77 8.22 3.11
CA LEU A 81 6.45 9.14 4.02
C LEU A 81 5.73 9.23 5.37
N CYS A 82 4.41 9.43 5.36
CA CYS A 82 3.62 9.47 6.59
C CYS A 82 3.72 8.15 7.38
N LEU A 83 3.73 7.00 6.70
CA LEU A 83 3.91 5.69 7.33
C LEU A 83 5.30 5.56 7.97
N THR A 84 6.35 6.03 7.30
CA THR A 84 7.73 6.03 7.82
C THR A 84 7.82 6.85 9.11
N ILE A 85 7.25 8.07 9.08
CA ILE A 85 7.20 9.01 10.21
C ILE A 85 6.32 8.48 11.36
N GLY A 86 5.39 7.57 11.06
CA GLY A 86 4.46 7.02 12.05
C GLY A 86 3.21 7.87 12.26
N PHE A 87 2.92 8.81 11.36
CA PHE A 87 1.73 9.65 11.45
C PHE A 87 0.50 8.82 11.09
N ARG A 88 -0.50 8.70 11.99
CA ARG A 88 -1.78 8.00 11.77
C ARG A 88 -1.67 6.69 10.96
N VAL A 89 -0.71 5.83 11.31
CA VAL A 89 -0.32 4.63 10.52
C VAL A 89 -1.53 3.78 10.13
N ARG A 90 -2.49 3.59 11.03
CA ARG A 90 -3.71 2.80 10.78
C ARG A 90 -4.59 3.36 9.67
N LEU A 91 -4.74 4.68 9.61
CA LEU A 91 -5.58 5.34 8.60
C LEU A 91 -4.86 5.43 7.25
N ILE A 92 -3.53 5.47 7.26
CA ILE A 92 -2.71 5.58 6.05
C ILE A 92 -2.45 4.23 5.40
N ALA A 93 -2.33 3.16 6.19
CA ALA A 93 -2.03 1.83 5.67
C ALA A 93 -3.12 1.29 4.71
N LEU A 94 -4.41 1.54 5.00
CA LEU A 94 -5.51 1.13 4.12
C LEU A 94 -5.45 1.76 2.72
N PRO A 95 -5.45 3.10 2.57
CA PRO A 95 -5.35 3.72 1.25
C PRO A 95 -4.01 3.41 0.56
N LEU A 96 -2.92 3.22 1.31
CA LEU A 96 -1.62 2.84 0.75
C LEU A 96 -1.64 1.42 0.19
N ALA A 97 -2.19 0.46 0.93
CA ALA A 97 -2.38 -0.92 0.47
C ALA A 97 -3.28 -0.98 -0.78
N TYR A 98 -4.35 -0.20 -0.80
CA TYR A 98 -5.24 -0.11 -1.97
C TYR A 98 -4.54 0.50 -3.19
N LEU A 99 -3.73 1.55 -3.02
CA LEU A 99 -2.94 2.13 -4.10
C LEU A 99 -1.91 1.14 -4.66
N LEU A 100 -1.24 0.37 -3.80
CA LEU A 100 -0.33 -0.70 -4.22
C LEU A 100 -1.06 -1.78 -5.01
N TRP A 101 -2.20 -2.26 -4.51
CA TRP A 101 -3.00 -3.26 -5.20
C TRP A 101 -3.47 -2.76 -6.58
N SER A 102 -3.91 -1.50 -6.63
CA SER A 102 -4.31 -0.82 -7.86
C SER A 102 -3.16 -0.71 -8.87
N LEU A 103 -1.94 -0.43 -8.41
CA LEU A 103 -0.74 -0.37 -9.24
C LEU A 103 -0.36 -1.77 -9.76
N ASN A 104 -0.45 -2.78 -8.89
CA ASN A 104 -0.17 -4.17 -9.24
C ASN A 104 -1.14 -4.71 -10.31
N ALA A 105 -2.42 -4.31 -10.21
CA ALA A 105 -3.43 -4.64 -11.21
C ALA A 105 -3.13 -4.04 -12.59
N ARG A 106 -2.47 -2.88 -12.67
CA ARG A 106 -2.09 -2.24 -13.93
C ARG A 106 -0.87 -2.90 -14.58
N ASN A 107 0.05 -3.43 -13.77
CA ASN A 107 1.32 -4.00 -14.24
C ASN A 107 1.48 -5.48 -13.86
N PRO A 108 0.53 -6.37 -14.21
CA PRO A 108 0.52 -7.75 -13.70
C PRO A 108 1.73 -8.59 -14.12
N PHE A 109 2.45 -8.19 -15.17
CA PHE A 109 3.63 -8.89 -15.67
C PHE A 109 4.95 -8.43 -15.05
N LEU A 110 4.96 -7.24 -14.43
CA LEU A 110 6.15 -6.69 -13.77
C LEU A 110 6.14 -6.99 -12.27
N VAL A 111 4.98 -7.40 -11.76
CA VAL A 111 4.71 -7.57 -10.33
C VAL A 111 4.80 -9.05 -10.03
N GLY A 112 5.75 -9.42 -9.17
CA GLY A 112 5.90 -10.77 -8.68
C GLY A 112 5.07 -11.03 -7.43
N LEU A 113 5.22 -12.26 -6.92
CA LEU A 113 4.68 -12.66 -5.63
C LEU A 113 5.11 -11.73 -4.49
N ALA A 114 6.33 -11.19 -4.54
CA ALA A 114 6.92 -10.36 -3.49
C ALA A 114 6.10 -9.11 -3.19
N GLU A 115 5.58 -8.46 -4.23
CA GLU A 115 4.78 -7.24 -4.12
C GLU A 115 3.42 -7.48 -3.47
N GLU A 116 2.85 -8.68 -3.62
CA GLU A 116 1.62 -9.08 -2.91
C GLU A 116 1.88 -9.24 -1.40
N TRP A 117 3.02 -9.83 -1.02
CA TRP A 117 3.43 -9.92 0.38
C TRP A 117 3.61 -8.54 1.01
N ILE A 118 4.07 -7.55 0.25
CA ILE A 118 4.25 -6.19 0.75
C ILE A 118 2.89 -5.55 1.09
N ILE A 119 1.84 -5.81 0.32
CA ILE A 119 0.48 -5.36 0.66
C ILE A 119 0.04 -5.97 2.00
N LEU A 120 0.29 -7.27 2.20
CA LEU A 120 0.01 -7.94 3.47
C LEU A 120 0.82 -7.37 4.63
N LEU A 121 2.08 -7.03 4.42
CA LEU A 121 2.93 -6.40 5.43
C LEU A 121 2.47 -4.98 5.78
N VAL A 122 1.99 -4.20 4.79
CA VAL A 122 1.36 -2.88 5.03
C VAL A 122 0.08 -3.03 5.85
N LEU A 123 -0.77 -3.99 5.50
CA LEU A 123 -1.98 -4.29 6.26
C LEU A 123 -1.65 -4.76 7.67
N ALA A 124 -0.65 -5.63 7.82
CA ALA A 124 -0.14 -6.05 9.12
C ALA A 124 0.35 -4.84 9.93
N ALA A 125 1.09 -3.91 9.32
CA ALA A 125 1.51 -2.67 9.99
C ALA A 125 0.33 -1.82 10.50
N ALA A 126 -0.86 -1.93 9.89
CA ALA A 126 -2.09 -1.30 10.38
C ALA A 126 -2.67 -2.00 11.63
N LEU A 127 -2.55 -3.33 11.71
CA LEU A 127 -3.09 -4.15 12.80
C LEU A 127 -2.16 -4.18 14.02
N LEU A 128 -0.84 -4.18 13.79
CA LEU A 128 0.13 -4.26 14.88
C LEU A 128 0.22 -2.92 15.66
N PRO A 129 0.57 -2.96 16.96
CA PRO A 129 0.77 -1.77 17.78
C PRO A 129 2.11 -1.08 17.47
N VAL A 130 2.32 -0.76 16.18
CA VAL A 130 3.59 -0.22 15.66
C VAL A 130 3.83 1.23 16.08
N CYS A 131 2.82 1.91 16.63
CA CYS A 131 2.92 3.29 17.09
C CYS A 131 3.56 3.45 18.49
N LYS A 132 3.92 2.36 19.17
CA LYS A 132 4.46 2.41 20.55
C LYS A 132 5.94 2.84 20.67
N ALA A 133 6.67 2.92 19.57
CA ALA A 133 8.04 3.44 19.56
C ALA A 133 8.32 4.16 18.24
N PHE A 134 9.17 5.18 18.29
CA PHE A 134 9.61 5.99 17.15
C PHE A 134 8.46 6.67 16.36
N SER A 135 7.26 6.79 16.93
CA SER A 135 6.14 7.51 16.29
C SER A 135 6.09 8.96 16.74
N VAL A 136 5.79 9.88 15.83
CA VAL A 136 5.52 11.29 16.19
C VAL A 136 4.30 11.42 17.12
N GLU A 137 3.40 10.44 17.14
CA GLU A 137 2.23 10.42 18.03
C GLU A 137 2.52 9.93 19.46
N ASP A 138 3.75 9.45 19.74
CA ASP A 138 4.15 8.89 21.03
C ASP A 138 4.16 9.94 22.16
N SER A 139 4.15 11.23 21.82
CA SER A 139 4.33 12.28 22.82
C SER A 139 3.09 12.63 23.65
N THR A 140 1.84 12.24 23.34
CA THR A 140 0.68 12.60 24.22
C THR A 140 -0.72 12.05 23.87
N PHE A 141 -0.92 11.12 22.92
CA PHE A 141 -2.28 10.87 22.41
C PHE A 141 -3.06 9.73 23.09
N ARG A 142 -4.15 10.15 23.75
CA ARG A 142 -5.28 9.39 24.30
C ARG A 142 -5.72 8.27 23.34
N TYR A 143 -5.87 7.03 23.85
CA TYR A 143 -6.44 5.90 23.11
C TYR A 143 -7.73 6.34 22.38
N PRO A 144 -7.85 6.16 21.06
CA PRO A 144 -9.10 6.41 20.35
C PRO A 144 -10.20 5.51 20.94
N SER A 145 -11.44 5.98 20.98
CA SER A 145 -12.56 5.18 21.45
C SER A 145 -12.64 3.85 20.68
N ALA A 146 -12.83 2.74 21.41
CA ALA A 146 -12.79 1.36 20.91
C ALA A 146 -13.65 1.09 19.64
N GLY A 147 -14.62 1.96 19.33
CA GLY A 147 -15.46 1.90 18.13
C GLY A 147 -14.74 2.20 16.80
N LEU A 148 -13.81 3.15 16.75
CA LEU A 148 -13.05 3.44 15.50
C LEU A 148 -11.93 2.41 15.27
N GLU A 149 -11.35 1.89 16.36
CA GLU A 149 -10.36 0.82 16.29
C GLU A 149 -10.99 -0.46 15.76
N SER A 150 -12.14 -0.86 16.28
CA SER A 150 -12.87 -2.03 15.76
C SER A 150 -13.28 -1.85 14.30
N ALA A 151 -13.80 -0.69 13.89
CA ALA A 151 -14.20 -0.46 12.49
C ALA A 151 -13.02 -0.53 11.51
N SER A 152 -11.87 0.04 11.85
CA SER A 152 -10.65 -0.03 11.01
C SER A 152 -10.04 -1.43 11.00
N LEU A 153 -10.11 -2.17 12.12
CA LEU A 153 -9.73 -3.58 12.18
C LEU A 153 -10.67 -4.45 11.35
N PHE A 154 -11.98 -4.25 11.41
CA PHE A 154 -12.95 -4.97 10.59
C PHE A 154 -12.78 -4.66 9.11
N LEU A 155 -12.53 -3.40 8.74
CA LEU A 155 -12.24 -3.02 7.36
C LEU A 155 -10.91 -3.60 6.87
N GLY A 156 -9.85 -3.51 7.68
CA GLY A 156 -8.53 -4.05 7.35
C GLY A 156 -8.55 -5.58 7.26
N LEU A 157 -9.26 -6.25 8.17
CA LEU A 157 -9.41 -7.70 8.18
C LEU A 157 -10.36 -8.17 7.08
N SER A 158 -11.43 -7.43 6.79
CA SER A 158 -12.28 -7.67 5.63
C SER A 158 -11.50 -7.47 4.33
N LEU A 159 -10.63 -6.48 4.22
CA LEU A 159 -9.77 -6.27 3.06
C LEU A 159 -8.67 -7.33 2.95
N LEU A 160 -8.11 -7.81 4.06
CA LEU A 160 -7.13 -8.90 4.08
C LEU A 160 -7.77 -10.23 3.67
N LEU A 161 -9.03 -10.46 4.05
CA LEU A 161 -9.81 -11.62 3.61
C LEU A 161 -10.36 -11.45 2.18
N ALA A 162 -10.61 -10.20 1.75
CA ALA A 162 -11.16 -9.87 0.45
C ALA A 162 -10.09 -9.60 -0.61
N THR A 163 -8.81 -9.45 -0.26
CA THR A 163 -7.73 -9.72 -1.22
C THR A 163 -7.91 -11.18 -1.57
N PRO A 164 -8.47 -11.49 -2.76
CA PRO A 164 -8.67 -12.87 -3.11
C PRO A 164 -7.28 -13.48 -3.06
N ALA A 165 -7.16 -14.55 -2.28
CA ALA A 165 -6.19 -15.58 -2.56
C ALA A 165 -6.41 -15.98 -4.02
N ALA A 166 -5.80 -15.25 -4.96
CA ALA A 166 -5.81 -15.52 -6.39
C ALA A 166 -4.90 -16.73 -6.71
N TRP A 167 -4.79 -17.66 -5.76
CA TRP A 167 -3.79 -18.74 -5.69
C TRP A 167 -4.44 -20.12 -5.63
N ILE A 168 -5.62 -20.33 -6.23
CA ILE A 168 -6.13 -21.70 -6.48
C ILE A 168 -6.49 -21.96 -7.96
N THR A 169 -6.36 -21.01 -8.89
CA THR A 169 -6.55 -21.31 -10.33
C THR A 169 -5.58 -20.56 -11.22
#